data_AF-A0A8J7Y351-F1
#
_entry.id   AF-A0A8J7Y351-F1
#
_cell.length_a   1.000
_cell.length_b   1.000
_cell.length_c   1.000
_cell.angle_alpha   90.00
_cell.angle_beta   90.00
_cell.angle_gamma   90.00
#
_symmetry.space_group_name_H-M   'P 1'
#
loop_
_entity.id
_entity.type
_entity.pdbx_description
1 polymer ?
#
loop_
_entity_poly.entity_id
_entity_poly.type
_entity_poly.pdbx_seq_one_letter_code
_entity_poly.pdbx_strand_id
1 'polypeptide(L)'
;MVNKVLIGLAGVVLLSAVSVGVIIGSQLDGGLASAPTETPTESQGNIETATATPAPATATKTATPVRTERRTSISPSRFNETAISTYVATYLSDARAAEGIDRFETGGRTAKRVEAMAQGHSEAMAEARNAAHTIDGVTSAERYENHDLTQYCEFKSAEHSYIETPRRNRFEAVGATVAGQTYEANGETQFNANDSAVAQAIVNEWLRSDTYRERLFLDNAERLGVGVVVTDDGDVYATANICG
;
A
#
# COMPACT_ATOMS: atom_id res chain seq x y z
N MET A 1 16.25 44.58 43.04
CA MET A 1 17.73 44.65 42.86
C MET A 1 18.08 43.71 41.72
N VAL A 2 19.06 44.07 40.90
CA VAL A 2 19.42 43.34 39.67
C VAL A 2 20.56 42.38 39.98
N ASN A 3 20.54 41.16 39.41
CA ASN A 3 21.79 40.50 39.06
C ASN A 3 21.67 39.87 37.67
N LYS A 4 22.54 40.31 36.76
CA LYS A 4 22.75 39.80 35.39
C LYS A 4 24.17 39.25 35.34
N VAL A 5 24.42 38.14 34.64
CA VAL A 5 25.73 37.56 34.23
C VAL A 5 25.42 36.11 33.77
N LEU A 6 25.90 35.56 32.64
CA LEU A 6 26.72 36.07 31.54
C LEU A 6 26.33 35.39 30.19
N ILE A 7 26.88 35.90 29.10
CA ILE A 7 26.82 35.37 27.72
C ILE A 7 27.92 34.33 27.49
N GLY A 8 27.67 33.33 26.63
CA GLY A 8 28.70 32.44 26.06
C GLY A 8 28.27 31.94 24.67
N LEU A 9 29.09 32.17 23.64
CA LEU A 9 28.71 32.04 22.22
C LEU A 9 29.80 31.27 21.44
N ALA A 10 29.49 30.08 20.93
CA ALA A 10 30.15 29.35 19.84
C ALA A 10 29.41 28.01 19.61
N GLY A 11 29.21 27.48 18.39
CA GLY A 11 29.65 27.95 17.08
C GLY A 11 30.66 27.02 16.40
N VAL A 12 30.28 25.79 16.08
CA VAL A 12 31.06 24.91 15.16
C VAL A 12 30.11 24.21 14.19
N VAL A 13 30.32 24.46 12.89
CA VAL A 13 29.75 23.70 11.78
C VAL A 13 30.74 22.60 11.40
N LEU A 14 30.25 21.38 11.20
CA LEU A 14 31.03 20.29 10.61
C LEU A 14 30.22 19.60 9.52
N LEU A 15 30.40 20.06 8.28
CA LEU A 15 30.21 19.21 7.11
C LEU A 15 31.46 18.35 6.94
N SER A 16 31.29 17.04 6.81
CA SER A 16 32.32 16.13 6.31
C SER A 16 31.69 15.17 5.32
N ALA A 17 32.03 15.36 4.05
CA ALA A 17 31.49 14.61 2.92
C ALA A 17 32.53 13.61 2.38
N VAL A 18 32.04 12.45 1.91
CA VAL A 18 32.68 11.49 1.00
C VAL A 18 33.99 10.83 1.45
N SER A 19 33.96 9.50 1.50
CA SER A 19 35.10 8.65 1.15
C SER A 19 34.60 7.47 0.32
N VAL A 20 35.03 7.37 -0.95
CA VAL A 20 34.74 6.24 -1.83
C VAL A 20 35.71 5.10 -1.52
N GLY A 21 35.19 3.91 -1.20
CA GLY A 21 36.01 2.71 -1.00
C GLY A 21 36.35 2.02 -2.32
N VAL A 22 37.57 2.22 -2.82
CA VAL A 22 38.13 1.45 -3.95
C VAL A 22 38.84 0.21 -3.40
N ILE A 23 38.46 -0.98 -3.86
CA ILE A 23 39.22 -2.22 -3.59
C ILE A 23 40.36 -2.33 -4.60
N ILE A 24 41.57 -2.54 -4.08
CA ILE A 24 42.79 -2.71 -4.87
C ILE A 24 42.90 -4.16 -5.33
N GLY A 25 42.86 -4.38 -6.65
CA GLY A 25 43.37 -5.60 -7.29
C GLY A 25 44.70 -5.28 -7.97
N SER A 26 45.77 -5.96 -7.58
CA SER A 26 47.13 -5.76 -8.10
C SER A 26 47.60 -6.91 -8.99
N GLN A 27 48.59 -6.62 -9.87
CA GLN A 27 49.33 -7.52 -10.78
C GLN A 27 48.78 -7.62 -12.23
N LEU A 28 49.60 -7.57 -13.28
CA LEU A 28 50.97 -7.02 -13.42
C LEU A 28 51.30 -6.80 -14.93
N ASP A 29 52.28 -5.93 -15.18
CA ASP A 29 53.14 -5.84 -16.38
C ASP A 29 52.61 -5.35 -17.75
N GLY A 30 53.48 -4.63 -18.46
CA GLY A 30 53.31 -4.27 -19.89
C GLY A 30 53.29 -2.77 -20.25
N GLY A 31 54.46 -2.09 -20.20
CA GLY A 31 54.65 -0.78 -20.87
C GLY A 31 54.65 -0.90 -22.41
N LEU A 32 54.72 0.18 -23.23
CA LEU A 32 55.32 1.51 -23.02
C LEU A 32 54.58 2.61 -23.82
N ALA A 33 54.95 3.88 -23.57
CA ALA A 33 54.34 5.09 -24.09
C ALA A 33 54.58 5.39 -25.59
N SER A 34 53.63 6.11 -26.23
CA SER A 34 53.82 7.48 -26.78
C SER A 34 52.70 7.87 -27.77
N ALA A 35 52.21 9.11 -27.68
CA ALA A 35 51.50 9.81 -28.78
C ALA A 35 52.54 10.62 -29.61
N PRO A 36 52.29 10.98 -30.89
CA PRO A 36 51.28 11.99 -31.23
C PRO A 36 50.55 11.84 -32.59
N THR A 37 49.65 12.80 -32.83
CA THR A 37 48.91 13.20 -34.04
C THR A 37 49.72 13.26 -35.35
N GLU A 38 49.13 12.88 -36.50
CA GLU A 38 49.13 13.67 -37.77
C GLU A 38 48.25 13.07 -38.91
N THR A 39 48.11 13.81 -40.03
CA THR A 39 47.13 13.66 -41.14
C THR A 39 47.48 14.72 -42.22
N PRO A 40 47.26 14.57 -43.55
CA PRO A 40 46.35 13.67 -44.30
C PRO A 40 46.99 12.95 -45.53
N THR A 41 46.16 12.35 -46.42
CA THR A 41 46.23 12.40 -47.92
C THR A 41 45.99 11.05 -48.64
N GLU A 42 45.42 11.16 -49.85
CA GLU A 42 44.80 10.14 -50.72
C GLU A 42 45.73 9.03 -51.26
N SER A 43 45.10 7.93 -51.69
CA SER A 43 45.49 7.20 -52.91
C SER A 43 44.25 6.65 -53.63
N GLN A 44 44.17 6.85 -54.95
CA GLN A 44 43.07 6.36 -55.79
C GLN A 44 43.26 4.87 -56.15
N GLY A 45 42.17 4.11 -56.14
CA GLY A 45 42.10 2.72 -56.61
C GLY A 45 40.75 2.44 -57.25
N ASN A 46 40.74 1.83 -58.44
CA ASN A 46 39.61 1.89 -59.36
C ASN A 46 38.49 0.87 -59.07
N ILE A 47 37.24 1.34 -59.19
CA ILE A 47 36.01 0.69 -59.69
C ILE A 47 35.98 -0.85 -59.78
N GLU A 48 35.02 -1.47 -59.08
CA GLU A 48 34.21 -2.57 -59.65
C GLU A 48 32.77 -2.53 -59.11
N THR A 49 31.77 -2.58 -60.01
CA THR A 49 30.35 -2.39 -59.69
C THR A 49 29.67 -3.72 -59.40
N ALA A 50 29.35 -3.99 -58.13
CA ALA A 50 28.53 -5.14 -57.73
C ALA A 50 27.05 -4.76 -57.59
N THR A 51 26.22 -5.18 -58.54
CA THR A 51 24.75 -5.02 -58.46
C THR A 51 24.17 -5.95 -57.40
N ALA A 52 23.64 -5.37 -56.31
CA ALA A 52 23.00 -6.14 -55.24
C ALA A 52 21.58 -6.61 -55.62
N THR A 53 21.36 -7.92 -55.58
CA THR A 53 20.02 -8.54 -55.73
C THR A 53 19.15 -8.23 -54.51
N PRO A 54 17.90 -7.75 -54.67
CA PRO A 54 17.01 -7.52 -53.54
C PRO A 54 16.53 -8.84 -52.91
N ALA A 55 16.66 -8.96 -51.59
CA ALA A 55 16.16 -10.09 -50.84
C ALA A 55 14.62 -10.10 -50.76
N PRO A 56 13.96 -11.28 -50.75
CA PRO A 56 12.50 -11.36 -50.62
C PRO A 56 12.03 -10.89 -49.24
N ALA A 57 11.04 -10.01 -49.21
CA ALA A 57 10.47 -9.49 -47.98
C ALA A 57 9.70 -10.59 -47.22
N THR A 58 10.19 -10.95 -46.03
CA THR A 58 9.47 -11.85 -45.11
C THR A 58 8.22 -11.14 -44.59
N ALA A 59 7.04 -11.66 -44.94
CA ALA A 59 5.77 -11.11 -44.47
C ALA A 59 5.65 -11.26 -42.94
N THR A 60 5.72 -10.13 -42.22
CA THR A 60 5.41 -10.07 -40.79
C THR A 60 3.97 -10.52 -40.58
N LYS A 61 3.76 -11.59 -39.80
CA LYS A 61 2.42 -11.99 -39.39
C LYS A 61 1.84 -10.89 -38.49
N THR A 62 0.88 -10.14 -38.99
CA THR A 62 0.09 -9.20 -38.17
C THR A 62 -0.54 -9.99 -37.01
N ALA A 63 -0.18 -9.63 -35.78
CA ALA A 63 -0.79 -10.24 -34.61
C ALA A 63 -2.28 -9.88 -34.59
N THR A 64 -3.14 -10.89 -34.63
CA THR A 64 -4.57 -10.69 -34.39
C THR A 64 -4.75 -10.11 -33.00
N PRO A 65 -5.38 -8.93 -32.83
CA PRO A 65 -5.59 -8.37 -31.50
C PRO A 65 -6.45 -9.32 -30.69
N VAL A 66 -5.94 -9.78 -29.55
CA VAL A 66 -6.73 -10.54 -28.58
C VAL A 66 -7.80 -9.61 -28.05
N ARG A 67 -9.06 -9.86 -28.42
CA ARG A 67 -10.20 -9.10 -27.92
C ARG A 67 -10.41 -9.46 -26.45
N THR A 68 -9.89 -8.65 -25.54
CA THR A 68 -10.24 -8.71 -24.12
C THR A 68 -11.76 -8.58 -24.01
N GLU A 69 -12.43 -9.59 -23.46
CA GLU A 69 -13.87 -9.52 -23.25
C GLU A 69 -14.17 -8.49 -22.17
N ARG A 70 -14.72 -7.34 -22.58
CA ARG A 70 -15.22 -6.32 -21.65
C ARG A 70 -16.35 -6.95 -20.84
N ARG A 71 -16.08 -7.26 -19.57
CA ARG A 71 -17.09 -7.72 -18.62
C ARG A 71 -18.20 -6.66 -18.53
N THR A 72 -19.45 -7.10 -18.53
CA THR A 72 -20.59 -6.22 -18.27
C THR A 72 -20.53 -5.76 -16.81
N SER A 73 -20.71 -4.46 -16.57
CA SER A 73 -20.75 -3.93 -15.22
C SER A 73 -21.98 -4.43 -14.45
N ILE A 74 -21.81 -4.60 -13.14
CA ILE A 74 -22.87 -4.96 -12.20
C ILE A 74 -23.24 -3.68 -11.44
N SER A 75 -24.53 -3.38 -11.34
CA SER A 75 -25.02 -2.20 -10.62
C SER A 75 -24.60 -2.23 -9.14
N PRO A 76 -24.07 -1.14 -8.57
CA PRO A 76 -23.64 -1.09 -7.16
C PRO A 76 -24.74 -1.48 -6.16
N SER A 77 -26.00 -1.20 -6.47
CA SER A 77 -27.17 -1.61 -5.66
C SER A 77 -27.41 -3.14 -5.60
N ARG A 78 -26.54 -3.95 -6.23
CA ARG A 78 -26.51 -5.42 -6.11
C ARG A 78 -25.59 -5.91 -5.00
N PHE A 79 -24.72 -5.05 -4.47
CA PHE A 79 -23.78 -5.35 -3.41
C PHE A 79 -24.39 -5.03 -2.05
N ASN A 80 -24.04 -5.80 -1.04
CA ASN A 80 -24.56 -5.67 0.31
C ASN A 80 -23.42 -5.37 1.29
N GLU A 81 -23.35 -4.12 1.76
CA GLU A 81 -22.32 -3.63 2.68
C GLU A 81 -22.19 -4.47 3.96
N THR A 82 -23.32 -4.94 4.51
CA THR A 82 -23.33 -5.83 5.69
C THR A 82 -22.76 -7.21 5.38
N ALA A 83 -23.05 -7.77 4.19
CA ALA A 83 -22.46 -9.02 3.73
C ALA A 83 -20.95 -8.86 3.47
N ILE A 84 -20.52 -7.79 2.80
CA ILE A 84 -19.09 -7.48 2.59
C ILE A 84 -18.38 -7.38 3.95
N SER A 85 -18.92 -6.60 4.89
CA SER A 85 -18.36 -6.45 6.25
C SER A 85 -18.23 -7.79 6.99
N THR A 86 -19.24 -8.66 6.85
CA THR A 86 -19.23 -10.02 7.42
C THR A 86 -18.14 -10.90 6.79
N TYR A 87 -17.96 -10.84 5.47
CA TYR A 87 -16.89 -11.56 4.77
C TYR A 87 -15.49 -11.01 5.14
N VAL A 88 -15.32 -9.69 5.23
CA VAL A 88 -14.06 -9.06 5.67
C VAL A 88 -13.67 -9.57 7.06
N ALA A 89 -14.60 -9.52 8.02
CA ALA A 89 -14.35 -10.00 9.38
C ALA A 89 -14.06 -11.51 9.44
N THR A 90 -14.72 -12.30 8.58
CA THR A 90 -14.48 -13.75 8.44
C THR A 90 -13.07 -14.02 7.93
N TYR A 91 -12.67 -13.39 6.82
CA TYR A 91 -11.36 -13.62 6.19
C TYR A 91 -10.20 -13.12 7.07
N LEU A 92 -10.35 -12.02 7.79
CA LEU A 92 -9.35 -11.58 8.78
C LEU A 92 -9.23 -12.56 9.95
N SER A 93 -10.35 -13.09 10.44
CA SER A 93 -10.35 -14.10 11.50
C SER A 93 -9.79 -15.45 11.04
N ASP A 94 -10.02 -15.83 9.78
CA ASP A 94 -9.39 -17.01 9.15
C ASP A 94 -7.87 -16.84 9.04
N ALA A 95 -7.41 -15.65 8.64
CA ALA A 95 -6.00 -15.35 8.52
C ALA A 95 -5.28 -15.36 9.89
N ARG A 96 -5.90 -14.80 10.95
CA ARG A 96 -5.39 -14.91 12.34
C ARG A 96 -5.32 -16.37 12.80
N ALA A 97 -6.40 -17.13 12.61
CA ALA A 97 -6.46 -18.53 13.02
C ALA A 97 -5.44 -19.43 12.29
N ALA A 98 -5.10 -19.11 11.03
CA ALA A 98 -4.06 -19.81 10.28
C ALA A 98 -2.64 -19.63 10.87
N GLU A 99 -2.44 -18.59 11.69
CA GLU A 99 -1.18 -18.29 12.38
C GLU A 99 -1.23 -18.65 13.87
N GLY A 100 -2.30 -19.31 14.32
CA GLY A 100 -2.49 -19.72 15.72
C GLY A 100 -2.98 -18.61 16.65
N ILE A 101 -3.38 -17.47 16.08
CA ILE A 101 -3.94 -16.33 16.82
C ILE A 101 -5.46 -16.48 16.90
N ASP A 102 -6.05 -16.13 18.06
CA ASP A 102 -7.49 -16.20 18.25
C ASP A 102 -8.28 -15.34 17.25
N ARG A 103 -9.45 -15.86 16.87
CA ARG A 103 -10.39 -15.22 15.94
C ARG A 103 -11.02 -13.98 16.58
N PHE A 104 -11.37 -12.99 15.78
CA PHE A 104 -12.07 -11.81 16.28
C PHE A 104 -13.51 -12.11 16.70
N GLU A 105 -13.92 -11.52 17.83
CA GLU A 105 -15.31 -11.34 18.22
C GLU A 105 -15.93 -10.15 17.47
N THR A 106 -16.97 -10.41 16.67
CA THR A 106 -17.82 -9.36 16.05
C THR A 106 -19.15 -9.15 16.80
N GLY A 107 -19.36 -9.90 17.90
CA GLY A 107 -20.57 -9.89 18.70
C GLY A 107 -20.47 -9.01 19.96
N GLY A 108 -21.62 -8.74 20.57
CA GLY A 108 -21.69 -8.01 21.83
C GLY A 108 -21.60 -6.48 21.72
N ARG A 109 -21.76 -5.80 22.86
CA ARG A 109 -21.93 -4.34 22.90
C ARG A 109 -20.69 -3.57 22.43
N THR A 110 -19.49 -4.03 22.79
CA THR A 110 -18.24 -3.33 22.44
C THR A 110 -17.95 -3.46 20.95
N ALA A 111 -17.97 -4.67 20.38
CA ALA A 111 -17.77 -4.88 18.95
C ALA A 111 -18.78 -4.07 18.11
N LYS A 112 -20.06 -4.01 18.51
CA LYS A 112 -21.07 -3.18 17.81
C LYS A 112 -20.86 -1.66 17.94
N ARG A 113 -20.19 -1.16 18.99
CA ARG A 113 -19.76 0.25 19.05
C ARG A 113 -18.58 0.53 18.12
N VAL A 114 -17.63 -0.41 18.05
CA VAL A 114 -16.47 -0.34 17.15
C VAL A 114 -16.91 -0.45 15.68
N GLU A 115 -17.90 -1.30 15.37
CA GLU A 115 -18.54 -1.44 14.06
C GLU A 115 -19.22 -0.13 13.62
N ALA A 116 -20.01 0.49 14.51
CA ALA A 116 -20.65 1.78 14.21
C ALA A 116 -19.63 2.91 13.97
N MET A 117 -18.51 2.92 14.70
CA MET A 117 -17.40 3.86 14.50
C MET A 117 -16.69 3.63 13.15
N ALA A 118 -16.41 2.37 12.81
CA ALA A 118 -15.81 1.99 11.52
C ALA A 118 -16.73 2.34 10.35
N GLN A 119 -18.05 2.14 10.51
CA GLN A 119 -19.06 2.49 9.52
C GLN A 119 -19.09 4.00 9.25
N GLY A 120 -19.18 4.82 10.29
CA GLY A 120 -19.15 6.28 10.13
C GLY A 120 -17.85 6.80 9.49
N HIS A 121 -16.71 6.12 9.70
CA HIS A 121 -15.47 6.47 9.00
C HIS A 121 -15.48 6.07 7.52
N SER A 122 -16.03 4.90 7.18
CA SER A 122 -16.23 4.49 5.78
C SER A 122 -17.20 5.40 5.02
N GLU A 123 -18.23 5.92 5.69
CA GLU A 123 -19.14 6.96 5.17
C GLU A 123 -18.39 8.27 4.89
N ALA A 124 -17.59 8.76 5.84
CA ALA A 124 -16.77 9.95 5.64
C ALA A 124 -15.73 9.80 4.52
N MET A 125 -15.08 8.63 4.40
CA MET A 125 -14.15 8.33 3.30
C MET A 125 -14.87 8.29 1.94
N ALA A 126 -16.12 7.79 1.89
CA ALA A 126 -16.92 7.75 0.68
C ALA A 126 -17.37 9.17 0.24
N GLU A 127 -17.81 10.02 1.17
CA GLU A 127 -18.15 11.42 0.88
C GLU A 127 -16.93 12.21 0.38
N ALA A 128 -15.78 12.05 1.04
CA ALA A 128 -14.51 12.65 0.62
C ALA A 128 -13.87 11.99 -0.62
N ARG A 129 -14.43 10.87 -1.10
CA ARG A 129 -13.86 9.95 -2.11
C ARG A 129 -12.39 9.59 -1.89
N ASN A 130 -11.98 9.44 -0.64
CA ASN A 130 -10.58 9.26 -0.26
C ASN A 130 -10.43 8.24 0.87
N ALA A 131 -9.69 7.15 0.63
CA ALA A 131 -9.35 6.18 1.66
C ALA A 131 -8.18 6.68 2.51
N ALA A 132 -8.49 7.34 3.63
CA ALA A 132 -7.49 7.90 4.53
C ALA A 132 -7.86 7.71 6.00
N HIS A 133 -6.85 7.58 6.86
CA HIS A 133 -7.01 7.53 8.33
C HIS A 133 -7.57 8.83 8.93
N THR A 134 -7.48 9.94 8.20
CA THR A 134 -7.96 11.26 8.63
C THR A 134 -8.82 11.86 7.54
N ILE A 135 -10.09 12.11 7.87
CA ILE A 135 -11.06 12.84 7.05
C ILE A 135 -11.54 14.02 7.89
N ASP A 136 -11.65 15.20 7.28
CA ASP A 136 -12.03 16.47 7.92
C ASP A 136 -11.31 16.80 9.25
N GLY A 137 -10.04 16.38 9.32
CA GLY A 137 -9.18 16.57 10.50
C GLY A 137 -9.35 15.52 11.59
N VAL A 138 -10.38 14.67 11.54
CA VAL A 138 -10.66 13.65 12.56
C VAL A 138 -9.76 12.42 12.35
N THR A 139 -8.86 12.17 13.30
CA THR A 139 -7.96 11.01 13.32
C THR A 139 -8.63 9.76 13.87
N SER A 140 -8.00 8.60 13.66
CA SER A 140 -8.45 7.33 14.26
C SER A 140 -8.53 7.42 15.79
N ALA A 141 -7.53 8.02 16.45
CA ALA A 141 -7.54 8.18 17.90
C ALA A 141 -8.74 9.02 18.38
N GLU A 142 -9.06 10.12 17.70
CA GLU A 142 -10.22 10.96 18.01
C GLU A 142 -11.54 10.24 17.75
N ARG A 143 -11.63 9.32 16.78
CA ARG A 143 -12.82 8.44 16.64
C ARG A 143 -13.02 7.55 17.87
N TYR A 144 -11.97 6.91 18.38
CA TYR A 144 -12.08 6.13 19.63
C TYR A 144 -12.44 7.01 20.84
N GLU A 145 -11.96 8.25 20.90
CA GLU A 145 -12.32 9.20 21.96
C GLU A 145 -13.79 9.65 21.84
N ASN A 146 -14.24 10.06 20.65
CA ASN A 146 -15.61 10.51 20.36
C ASN A 146 -16.69 9.42 20.58
N HIS A 147 -16.30 8.14 20.49
CA HIS A 147 -17.19 7.01 20.75
C HIS A 147 -17.13 6.48 22.19
N ASP A 148 -16.38 7.13 23.10
CA ASP A 148 -16.08 6.67 24.46
C ASP A 148 -15.48 5.24 24.47
N LEU A 149 -14.56 4.94 23.54
CA LEU A 149 -13.96 3.62 23.35
C LEU A 149 -12.48 3.53 23.75
N THR A 150 -11.74 4.65 23.85
CA THR A 150 -10.29 4.63 24.11
C THR A 150 -9.89 3.73 25.28
N GLN A 151 -10.41 3.98 26.49
CA GLN A 151 -10.09 3.17 27.69
C GLN A 151 -10.72 1.77 27.68
N TYR A 152 -11.74 1.52 26.84
CA TYR A 152 -12.41 0.22 26.73
C TYR A 152 -11.76 -0.71 25.71
N CYS A 153 -10.94 -0.18 24.82
CA CYS A 153 -10.29 -0.92 23.74
C CYS A 153 -8.76 -0.94 23.85
N GLU A 154 -8.17 -0.25 24.82
CA GLU A 154 -6.77 -0.37 25.21
C GLU A 154 -6.50 -1.73 25.88
N PHE A 155 -5.43 -2.41 25.46
CA PHE A 155 -5.04 -3.71 26.00
C PHE A 155 -3.53 -3.80 26.18
N LYS A 156 -3.07 -4.70 27.05
CA LYS A 156 -1.63 -4.95 27.22
C LYS A 156 -1.08 -5.65 25.98
N SER A 157 0.07 -5.21 25.46
CA SER A 157 0.80 -5.95 24.43
C SER A 157 1.15 -7.38 24.92
N ALA A 158 1.05 -8.37 24.03
CA ALA A 158 1.45 -9.74 24.32
C ALA A 158 2.99 -9.89 24.35
N GLU A 159 3.68 -9.22 23.43
CA GLU A 159 5.14 -9.29 23.26
C GLU A 159 5.91 -8.27 24.13
N HIS A 160 5.24 -7.24 24.63
CA HIS A 160 5.88 -6.09 25.26
C HIS A 160 5.25 -5.67 26.60
N SER A 161 5.94 -4.78 27.32
CA SER A 161 5.51 -4.26 28.62
C SER A 161 4.55 -3.06 28.56
N TYR A 162 4.21 -2.58 27.36
CA TYR A 162 3.36 -1.40 27.17
C TYR A 162 1.88 -1.75 26.90
N ILE A 163 1.02 -0.73 27.02
CA ILE A 163 -0.39 -0.78 26.62
C ILE A 163 -0.50 -0.34 25.17
N GLU A 164 -1.10 -1.18 24.33
CA GLU A 164 -1.49 -0.85 22.97
C GLU A 164 -2.69 0.12 23.03
N THR A 165 -2.66 1.17 22.21
CA THR A 165 -3.65 2.27 22.22
C THR A 165 -4.03 2.65 20.78
N PRO A 166 -5.21 3.23 20.50
CA PRO A 166 -5.60 3.61 19.14
C PRO A 166 -4.75 4.73 18.50
N ARG A 167 -3.81 5.31 19.25
CA ARG A 167 -2.93 6.41 18.82
C ARG A 167 -2.14 6.01 17.57
N ARG A 168 -1.86 7.00 16.70
CA ARG A 168 -1.12 6.80 15.43
C ARG A 168 -1.76 5.74 14.51
N ASN A 169 -3.08 5.60 14.57
CA ASN A 169 -3.89 4.66 13.78
C ASN A 169 -3.56 3.17 14.05
N ARG A 170 -2.98 2.86 15.22
CA ARG A 170 -2.55 1.51 15.61
C ARG A 170 -3.70 0.50 15.60
N PHE A 171 -4.93 0.94 15.86
CA PHE A 171 -6.13 0.08 15.87
C PHE A 171 -7.00 0.22 14.61
N GLU A 172 -6.40 0.56 13.47
CA GLU A 172 -7.16 0.79 12.24
C GLU A 172 -6.45 0.33 10.98
N ALA A 173 -7.21 -0.31 10.10
CA ALA A 173 -6.91 -0.44 8.68
C ALA A 173 -8.01 0.24 7.86
N VAL A 174 -7.63 1.03 6.86
CA VAL A 174 -8.55 1.63 5.87
C VAL A 174 -8.15 1.21 4.47
N GLY A 175 -9.11 1.14 3.55
CA GLY A 175 -8.85 0.80 2.17
C GLY A 175 -10.00 1.19 1.25
N ALA A 176 -9.72 1.15 -0.06
CA ALA A 176 -10.74 1.24 -1.08
C ALA A 176 -10.55 0.19 -2.18
N THR A 177 -11.64 -0.17 -2.84
CA THR A 177 -11.66 -1.02 -4.02
C THR A 177 -12.86 -0.67 -4.91
N VAL A 178 -13.15 -1.44 -5.96
CA VAL A 178 -14.29 -1.19 -6.85
C VAL A 178 -15.18 -2.44 -6.93
N ALA A 179 -16.49 -2.25 -6.79
CA ALA A 179 -17.52 -3.27 -6.89
C ALA A 179 -18.13 -3.29 -8.30
N GLY A 180 -18.27 -4.49 -8.88
CA GLY A 180 -19.06 -4.69 -10.11
C GLY A 180 -18.46 -4.12 -11.39
N GLN A 181 -17.27 -3.51 -11.35
CA GLN A 181 -16.61 -2.89 -12.48
C GLN A 181 -15.18 -3.38 -12.65
N THR A 182 -14.62 -3.12 -13.82
CA THR A 182 -13.21 -3.39 -14.12
C THR A 182 -12.34 -2.23 -13.64
N TYR A 183 -11.31 -2.53 -12.86
CA TYR A 183 -10.33 -1.58 -12.35
C TYR A 183 -8.93 -2.18 -12.45
N GLU A 184 -7.90 -1.33 -12.47
CA GLU A 184 -6.50 -1.78 -12.46
C GLU A 184 -5.97 -1.72 -11.02
N ALA A 185 -5.35 -2.80 -10.55
CA ALA A 185 -4.64 -2.84 -9.28
C ALA A 185 -3.39 -3.71 -9.40
N ASN A 186 -2.26 -3.24 -8.86
CA ASN A 186 -0.97 -3.94 -8.90
C ASN A 186 -0.49 -4.34 -10.31
N GLY A 187 -0.91 -3.61 -11.34
CA GLY A 187 -0.60 -3.88 -12.75
C GLY A 187 -1.47 -4.95 -13.41
N GLU A 188 -2.54 -5.39 -12.73
CA GLU A 188 -3.49 -6.38 -13.22
C GLU A 188 -4.92 -5.82 -13.28
N THR A 189 -5.64 -6.18 -14.35
CA THR A 189 -7.07 -5.91 -14.52
C THR A 189 -7.90 -6.78 -13.58
N GLN A 190 -8.48 -6.16 -12.54
CA GLN A 190 -9.34 -6.79 -11.54
C GLN A 190 -10.84 -6.55 -11.81
N PHE A 191 -11.70 -7.36 -11.18
CA PHE A 191 -13.16 -7.21 -11.24
C PHE A 191 -13.84 -7.97 -10.09
N ASN A 192 -14.44 -7.24 -9.15
CA ASN A 192 -15.12 -7.83 -8.00
C ASN A 192 -16.60 -8.10 -8.34
N ALA A 193 -16.93 -9.36 -8.63
CA ALA A 193 -18.25 -9.74 -9.18
C ALA A 193 -19.38 -9.86 -8.13
N ASN A 194 -19.05 -9.90 -6.84
CA ASN A 194 -19.97 -10.12 -5.72
C ASN A 194 -19.36 -9.67 -4.38
N ASP A 195 -20.16 -9.70 -3.31
CA ASP A 195 -19.77 -9.25 -1.97
C ASP A 195 -18.50 -9.91 -1.44
N SER A 196 -18.37 -11.23 -1.59
CA SER A 196 -17.18 -11.98 -1.16
C SER A 196 -15.92 -11.59 -1.93
N ALA A 197 -16.03 -11.29 -3.23
CA ALA A 197 -14.89 -10.83 -4.03
C ALA A 197 -14.43 -9.43 -3.60
N VAL A 198 -15.36 -8.51 -3.32
CA VAL A 198 -15.06 -7.18 -2.77
C VAL A 198 -14.35 -7.30 -1.42
N ALA A 199 -14.90 -8.11 -0.51
CA ALA A 199 -14.30 -8.37 0.80
C ALA A 199 -12.90 -8.99 0.70
N GLN A 200 -12.70 -9.94 -0.21
CA GLN A 200 -11.41 -10.58 -0.43
C GLN A 200 -10.38 -9.60 -1.03
N ALA A 201 -10.79 -8.70 -1.92
CA ALA A 201 -9.91 -7.65 -2.45
C ALA A 201 -9.42 -6.70 -1.34
N ILE A 202 -10.32 -6.26 -0.45
CA ILE A 202 -9.99 -5.43 0.72
C ILE A 202 -9.00 -6.15 1.65
N VAL A 203 -9.31 -7.38 2.06
CA VAL A 203 -8.48 -8.13 3.01
C VAL A 203 -7.13 -8.49 2.41
N ASN A 204 -7.06 -8.91 1.14
CA ASN A 204 -5.79 -9.18 0.47
C ASN A 204 -4.89 -7.94 0.44
N GLU A 205 -5.44 -6.74 0.24
CA GLU A 205 -4.65 -5.51 0.23
C GLU A 205 -4.14 -5.13 1.62
N TRP A 206 -4.97 -5.30 2.66
CA TRP A 206 -4.52 -5.11 4.04
C TRP A 206 -3.43 -6.12 4.45
N LEU A 207 -3.57 -7.40 4.08
CA LEU A 207 -2.59 -8.42 4.44
C LEU A 207 -1.27 -8.35 3.63
N ARG A 208 -1.24 -7.66 2.49
CA ARG A 208 0.00 -7.31 1.77
C ARG A 208 0.79 -6.18 2.44
N SER A 209 0.13 -5.33 3.23
CA SER A 209 0.78 -4.23 3.92
C SER A 209 1.28 -4.69 5.28
N ASP A 210 2.60 -4.77 5.47
CA ASP A 210 3.23 -5.10 6.77
C ASP A 210 2.64 -4.25 7.91
N THR A 211 2.36 -2.97 7.64
CA THR A 211 1.78 -2.03 8.61
C THR A 211 0.35 -2.40 9.03
N TYR A 212 -0.51 -2.86 8.12
CA TYR A 212 -1.87 -3.28 8.48
C TYR A 212 -1.90 -4.69 9.03
N ARG A 213 -1.06 -5.59 8.49
CA ARG A 213 -0.89 -6.94 8.99
C ARG A 213 -0.43 -6.94 10.46
N GLU A 214 0.60 -6.15 10.81
CA GLU A 214 1.05 -6.00 12.21
C GLU A 214 -0.08 -5.55 13.15
N ARG A 215 -0.90 -4.57 12.72
CA ARG A 215 -2.04 -4.07 13.51
C ARG A 215 -3.14 -5.13 13.69
N LEU A 216 -3.53 -5.79 12.61
CA LEU A 216 -4.63 -6.76 12.60
C LEU A 216 -4.25 -8.09 13.27
N PHE A 217 -2.95 -8.33 13.51
CA PHE A 217 -2.42 -9.54 14.13
C PHE A 217 -1.93 -9.31 15.58
N LEU A 218 -2.30 -8.19 16.21
CA LEU A 218 -2.10 -8.01 17.65
C LEU A 218 -2.92 -9.08 18.41
N ASP A 219 -2.25 -9.98 19.13
CA ASP A 219 -2.87 -11.14 19.79
C ASP A 219 -4.09 -10.74 20.65
N ASN A 220 -3.87 -9.84 21.60
CA ASN A 220 -4.87 -9.40 22.59
C ASN A 220 -5.92 -8.43 22.01
N ALA A 221 -5.98 -8.25 20.69
CA ALA A 221 -7.08 -7.56 20.02
C ALA A 221 -8.24 -8.54 19.79
N GLU A 222 -9.06 -8.75 20.83
CA GLU A 222 -10.13 -9.76 20.83
C GLU A 222 -11.28 -9.42 19.86
N ARG A 223 -11.56 -8.13 19.62
CA ARG A 223 -12.79 -7.66 18.96
C ARG A 223 -12.51 -6.89 17.68
N LEU A 224 -13.40 -7.04 16.70
CA LEU A 224 -13.35 -6.36 15.40
C LEU A 224 -14.69 -5.71 15.07
N GLY A 225 -14.65 -4.44 14.70
CA GLY A 225 -15.71 -3.76 13.96
C GLY A 225 -15.27 -3.51 12.52
N VAL A 226 -16.17 -3.76 11.57
CA VAL A 226 -15.94 -3.47 10.15
C VAL A 226 -17.07 -2.61 9.62
N GLY A 227 -16.73 -1.51 8.98
CA GLY A 227 -17.67 -0.65 8.26
C GLY A 227 -17.34 -0.60 6.78
N VAL A 228 -18.35 -0.66 5.92
CA VAL A 228 -18.19 -0.65 4.46
C VAL A 228 -19.25 0.25 3.84
N VAL A 229 -18.85 1.05 2.86
CA VAL A 229 -19.75 1.82 2.01
C VAL A 229 -19.47 1.52 0.55
N VAL A 230 -20.52 1.27 -0.24
CA VAL A 230 -20.48 1.12 -1.69
C VAL A 230 -21.21 2.31 -2.32
N THR A 231 -20.48 3.15 -3.04
CA THR A 231 -21.05 4.33 -3.70
C THR A 231 -21.87 3.98 -4.95
N ASP A 232 -22.71 4.90 -5.41
CA ASP A 232 -23.49 4.77 -6.66
C ASP A 232 -22.64 4.56 -7.92
N ASP A 233 -21.36 4.98 -7.89
CA ASP A 233 -20.39 4.76 -8.96
C ASP A 233 -19.64 3.42 -8.84
N GLY A 234 -19.84 2.68 -7.74
CA GLY A 234 -19.20 1.39 -7.47
C GLY A 234 -17.86 1.46 -6.72
N ASP A 235 -17.36 2.65 -6.38
CA ASP A 235 -16.24 2.79 -5.45
C ASP A 235 -16.66 2.25 -4.07
N VAL A 236 -15.80 1.45 -3.44
CA VAL A 236 -16.02 0.84 -2.13
C VAL A 236 -15.00 1.38 -1.14
N TYR A 237 -15.45 1.86 0.01
CA TYR A 237 -14.60 2.33 1.11
C TYR A 237 -14.82 1.44 2.33
N ALA A 238 -13.72 1.02 2.96
CA ALA A 238 -13.77 0.06 4.06
C ALA A 238 -12.83 0.46 5.21
N THR A 239 -13.31 0.24 6.44
CA THR A 239 -12.58 0.46 7.69
C THR A 239 -12.69 -0.79 8.54
N ALA A 240 -11.56 -1.26 9.06
CA ALA A 240 -11.51 -2.27 10.11
C ALA A 240 -10.88 -1.65 11.36
N ASN A 241 -11.60 -1.70 12.47
CA ASN A 241 -11.16 -1.20 13.78
C ASN A 241 -11.14 -2.33 14.80
N ILE A 242 -10.06 -2.40 15.59
CA ILE A 242 -9.84 -3.46 16.58
C ILE A 242 -9.94 -2.95 18.02
N CYS A 243 -10.21 -3.86 18.95
CA CYS A 243 -10.45 -3.55 20.36
C CYS A 243 -10.10 -4.77 21.23
N GLY A 244 -9.48 -4.55 22.39
CA GLY A 244 -9.24 -5.59 23.39
C GLY A 244 -10.39 -5.77 24.37
#